data_AF-A0A8T0SF73-F1
#
_entry.id   AF-A0A8T0SF73-F1
#
_cell.length_a   1.000
_cell.length_b   1.000
_cell.length_c   1.000
_cell.angle_alpha   90.00
_cell.angle_beta   90.00
_cell.angle_gamma   90.00
#
_symmetry.space_group_name_H-M   'P 1'
#
loop_
_entity.id
_entity.type
_entity.pdbx_description
1 polymer ?
#
loop_
_entity_poly.entity_id
_entity_poly.type
_entity_poly.pdbx_seq_one_letter_code
_entity_poly.pdbx_strand_id
1 'polypeptide(L)'
;MGGGPYELKQKGLACSEQALLTGCSAGGLATLLHCNDFRARFPPEVLVKCLPDAGFFVNVKDISGQRSMRSVYSGVVHLQNVTGVLPKDCLLANKDPTECFFPAEIIKSIRTATFILNSAYDSWQVKNVVAPDRSSLHESWRRCRADIRSCNSSQIQVLNGLRKAMVDGLKAVGDNENCSWFIDSCFSHCQAWFDNSPWNSSPVAPRLGNKTLVEAVGDWYFGRSPSQVVREIGCEYPCNPTCNSHQLPSQFTTELYYGKAKHNKLYDHILVLEWKINGMDNPRIH
;
A
#
# COMPACT_ATOMS: atom_id res chain seq x y z
N MET A 1 5.40 24.02 -13.41
CA MET A 1 6.86 23.97 -13.65
C MET A 1 7.56 23.65 -12.35
N GLY A 2 8.63 22.84 -12.39
CA GLY A 2 9.61 22.69 -11.31
C GLY A 2 9.49 21.36 -10.56
N GLY A 3 10.54 20.53 -10.62
CA GLY A 3 10.57 19.17 -10.08
C GLY A 3 11.12 18.11 -11.04
N GLY A 4 11.95 18.47 -12.02
CA GLY A 4 12.49 17.52 -13.00
C GLY A 4 13.63 16.62 -12.45
N PRO A 5 14.05 15.57 -13.18
CA PRO A 5 15.15 14.67 -12.82
C PRO A 5 16.47 15.37 -12.44
N TYR A 6 16.70 16.57 -12.96
CA TYR A 6 17.86 17.41 -12.66
C TYR A 6 17.88 17.92 -11.21
N GLU A 7 16.72 18.19 -10.63
CA GLU A 7 16.60 18.77 -9.28
C GLU A 7 16.91 17.75 -8.19
N LEU A 8 16.59 16.47 -8.47
CA LEU A 8 16.95 15.35 -7.61
C LEU A 8 18.47 15.07 -7.67
N LYS A 9 19.07 15.03 -8.86
CA LYS A 9 20.53 14.85 -9.03
C LYS A 9 21.36 15.88 -8.24
N GLN A 10 20.93 17.15 -8.20
CA GLN A 10 21.64 18.22 -7.48
C GLN A 10 21.47 18.17 -5.95
N LYS A 11 20.46 17.46 -5.42
CA LYS A 11 20.18 17.35 -3.97
C LYS A 11 20.74 16.08 -3.31
N GLY A 12 21.70 15.41 -3.95
CA GLY A 12 22.42 14.26 -3.36
C GLY A 12 22.16 12.90 -4.00
N LEU A 13 21.31 12.80 -5.03
CA LEU A 13 21.11 11.55 -5.79
C LEU A 13 22.36 11.05 -6.53
N ALA A 14 23.34 11.91 -6.80
CA ALA A 14 24.53 11.53 -7.55
C ALA A 14 25.47 10.57 -6.79
N CYS A 15 25.29 10.42 -5.47
CA CYS A 15 26.18 9.63 -4.60
C CYS A 15 25.45 8.55 -3.78
N SER A 16 24.17 8.29 -4.03
CA SER A 16 23.42 7.26 -3.28
C SER A 16 23.66 5.87 -3.88
N GLU A 17 24.22 4.95 -3.09
CA GLU A 17 24.36 3.53 -3.47
C GLU A 17 23.00 2.79 -3.48
N GLN A 18 22.01 3.34 -2.78
CA GLN A 18 20.68 2.73 -2.61
C GLN A 18 19.57 3.79 -2.64
N ALA A 19 18.42 3.44 -3.24
CA ALA A 19 17.22 4.27 -3.26
C ALA A 19 15.96 3.45 -2.99
N LEU A 20 15.02 4.02 -2.25
CA LEU A 20 13.73 3.42 -1.91
C LEU A 20 12.60 4.36 -2.32
N LEU A 21 11.68 3.86 -3.15
CA LEU A 21 10.39 4.53 -3.40
C LEU A 21 9.34 3.98 -2.45
N THR A 22 8.66 4.86 -1.72
CA THR A 22 7.61 4.44 -0.78
C THR A 22 6.48 5.46 -0.74
N GLY A 23 5.39 5.10 -0.07
CA GLY A 23 4.26 5.96 0.17
C GLY A 23 3.11 5.16 0.76
N CYS A 24 2.24 5.85 1.49
CA CYS A 24 1.03 5.23 2.01
C CYS A 24 -0.19 5.50 1.12
N SER A 25 -1.12 4.54 1.05
CA SER A 25 -2.47 4.75 0.53
C SER A 25 -2.42 5.05 -0.96
N ALA A 26 -2.97 6.19 -1.39
CA ALA A 26 -2.80 6.68 -2.75
C ALA A 26 -1.30 6.83 -3.14
N GLY A 27 -0.41 7.17 -2.21
CA GLY A 27 1.04 7.17 -2.42
C GLY A 27 1.65 5.77 -2.53
N GLY A 28 1.05 4.77 -1.88
CA GLY A 28 1.41 3.36 -2.04
C GLY A 28 1.00 2.83 -3.42
N LEU A 29 -0.20 3.20 -3.89
CA LEU A 29 -0.62 2.92 -5.26
C LEU A 29 0.29 3.59 -6.30
N ALA A 30 0.64 4.87 -6.08
CA ALA A 30 1.60 5.59 -6.93
C ALA A 30 2.97 4.91 -6.94
N THR A 31 3.42 4.40 -5.79
CA THR A 31 4.65 3.61 -5.69
C THR A 31 4.59 2.36 -6.57
N LEU A 32 3.48 1.62 -6.57
CA LEU A 32 3.29 0.47 -7.47
C LEU A 32 3.36 0.87 -8.95
N LEU A 33 2.65 1.93 -9.34
CA LEU A 33 2.61 2.42 -10.72
C LEU A 33 3.98 2.86 -11.23
N HIS A 34 4.75 3.56 -10.40
CA HIS A 34 5.98 4.21 -10.80
C HIS A 34 7.26 3.47 -10.43
N CYS A 35 7.19 2.30 -9.79
CA CYS A 35 8.37 1.60 -9.29
C CYS A 35 9.41 1.30 -10.39
N ASN A 36 8.97 0.76 -11.53
CA ASN A 36 9.86 0.47 -12.66
C ASN A 36 10.44 1.75 -13.29
N ASP A 37 9.60 2.79 -13.46
CA ASP A 37 10.04 4.09 -13.99
C ASP A 37 11.05 4.76 -13.06
N PHE A 38 10.87 4.59 -11.76
CA PHE A 38 11.78 5.08 -10.74
C PHE A 38 13.13 4.37 -10.83
N ARG A 39 13.15 3.02 -10.92
CA ARG A 39 14.38 2.24 -11.17
C ARG A 39 15.12 2.69 -12.42
N ALA A 40 14.40 2.98 -13.51
CA ALA A 40 14.98 3.37 -14.78
C ALA A 40 15.70 4.73 -14.76
N ARG A 41 15.51 5.55 -13.71
CA ARG A 41 16.18 6.84 -13.54
C ARG A 41 17.60 6.74 -12.96
N PHE A 42 17.98 5.56 -12.47
CA PHE A 42 19.27 5.32 -11.83
C PHE A 42 20.17 4.41 -12.67
N PRO A 43 21.50 4.55 -12.56
CA PRO A 43 22.45 3.60 -13.14
C PRO A 43 22.19 2.15 -12.68
N PRO A 44 22.67 1.14 -13.43
CA PRO A 44 22.55 -0.27 -13.05
C PRO A 44 23.08 -0.61 -11.65
N GLU A 45 24.09 0.11 -11.18
CA GLU A 45 24.82 -0.14 -9.93
C GLU A 45 24.04 0.32 -8.68
N VAL A 46 23.10 1.25 -8.83
CA VAL A 46 22.29 1.74 -7.71
C VAL A 46 21.21 0.72 -7.38
N LEU A 47 21.18 0.26 -6.13
CA LEU A 47 20.13 -0.62 -5.64
C LEU A 47 18.84 0.16 -5.45
N VAL A 48 17.84 -0.07 -6.31
CA VAL A 48 16.52 0.54 -6.18
C VAL A 48 15.50 -0.50 -5.74
N LYS A 49 14.73 -0.16 -4.71
CA LYS A 49 13.64 -0.98 -4.17
C LYS A 49 12.38 -0.13 -4.00
N CYS A 50 11.22 -0.77 -3.89
CA CYS A 50 9.94 -0.10 -3.66
C CYS A 50 9.15 -0.72 -2.50
N LEU A 51 8.56 0.11 -1.65
CA LEU A 51 7.76 -0.30 -0.49
C LEU A 51 6.41 0.43 -0.54
N PRO A 52 5.44 -0.04 -1.34
CA PRO A 52 4.07 0.45 -1.26
C PRO A 52 3.41 -0.01 0.04
N ASP A 53 2.95 0.95 0.85
CA ASP A 53 2.22 0.71 2.10
C ASP A 53 0.74 1.06 1.93
N ALA A 54 -0.16 0.15 2.31
CA ALA A 54 -1.61 0.32 2.22
C ALA A 54 -2.12 0.74 0.82
N GLY A 55 -1.36 0.44 -0.24
CA GLY A 55 -1.64 0.82 -1.63
C GLY A 55 -2.34 -0.27 -2.44
N PHE A 56 -2.59 -1.44 -1.86
CA PHE A 56 -3.20 -2.58 -2.54
C PHE A 56 -4.73 -2.54 -2.43
N PHE A 57 -5.35 -1.62 -3.17
CA PHE A 57 -6.80 -1.53 -3.28
C PHE A 57 -7.38 -2.66 -4.15
N VAL A 58 -8.43 -3.33 -3.67
CA VAL A 58 -9.08 -4.43 -4.40
C VAL A 58 -10.35 -3.99 -5.10
N ASN A 59 -10.59 -4.53 -6.29
CA ASN A 59 -11.83 -4.33 -7.02
C ASN A 59 -12.90 -5.32 -6.50
N VAL A 60 -13.61 -4.96 -5.44
CA VAL A 60 -14.72 -5.76 -4.89
C VAL A 60 -16.05 -5.00 -4.98
N LYS A 61 -17.16 -5.72 -4.77
CA LYS A 61 -18.48 -5.10 -4.58
C LYS A 61 -18.65 -4.70 -3.12
N ASP A 62 -19.30 -3.56 -2.90
CA ASP A 62 -19.75 -3.14 -1.58
C ASP A 62 -20.99 -3.93 -1.12
N ILE A 63 -21.45 -3.68 0.11
CA ILE A 63 -22.63 -4.33 0.69
C ILE A 63 -23.96 -4.04 -0.04
N SER A 64 -23.99 -3.07 -0.96
CA SER A 64 -25.12 -2.81 -1.88
C SER A 64 -24.95 -3.47 -3.25
N GLY A 65 -23.85 -4.20 -3.47
CA GLY A 65 -23.54 -4.89 -4.72
C GLY A 65 -22.84 -4.03 -5.78
N GLN A 66 -22.45 -2.79 -5.45
CA GLN A 66 -21.84 -1.83 -6.38
C GLN A 66 -20.31 -1.88 -6.32
N ARG A 67 -19.64 -1.62 -7.44
CA ARG A 67 -18.16 -1.53 -7.51
C ARG A 67 -17.69 -0.09 -7.34
N SER A 68 -17.95 0.49 -6.17
CA SER A 68 -17.69 1.90 -5.87
C SER A 68 -16.23 2.32 -6.13
N MET A 69 -15.25 1.48 -5.76
CA MET A 69 -13.82 1.76 -6.04
C MET A 69 -13.50 1.77 -7.54
N ARG A 70 -14.13 0.91 -8.33
CA ARG A 70 -13.95 0.91 -9.79
C ARG A 70 -14.46 2.22 -10.39
N SER A 71 -15.57 2.75 -9.90
CA SER A 71 -16.08 4.05 -10.34
C SER A 71 -15.10 5.18 -10.00
N VAL A 72 -14.52 5.18 -8.81
CA VAL A 72 -13.47 6.14 -8.42
C VAL A 72 -12.26 6.04 -9.36
N TYR A 73 -11.75 4.83 -9.59
CA TYR A 73 -10.62 4.61 -10.50
C TYR A 73 -10.93 4.96 -11.94
N SER A 74 -12.14 4.70 -12.42
CA SER A 74 -12.55 5.10 -13.75
C SER A 74 -12.46 6.62 -13.89
N GLY A 75 -12.97 7.37 -12.91
CA GLY A 75 -12.84 8.82 -12.84
C GLY A 75 -11.37 9.28 -12.87
N VAL A 76 -10.50 8.68 -12.04
CA VAL A 76 -9.07 9.01 -12.03
C VAL A 76 -8.42 8.75 -13.39
N VAL A 77 -8.64 7.57 -13.97
CA VAL A 77 -8.01 7.19 -15.23
C VAL A 77 -8.40 8.12 -16.37
N HIS A 78 -9.67 8.52 -16.43
CA HIS A 78 -10.19 9.37 -17.50
C HIS A 78 -9.82 10.84 -17.29
N LEU A 79 -9.93 11.36 -16.07
CA LEU A 79 -9.66 12.77 -15.78
C LEU A 79 -8.16 13.11 -15.77
N GLN A 80 -7.32 12.21 -15.25
CA GLN A 80 -5.88 12.42 -15.12
C GLN A 80 -5.08 11.85 -16.30
N ASN A 81 -5.75 11.19 -17.26
CA ASN A 81 -5.15 10.54 -18.42
C ASN A 81 -3.91 9.68 -18.07
N VAL A 82 -4.05 8.81 -17.08
CA VAL A 82 -2.93 8.01 -16.53
C VAL A 82 -2.58 6.80 -17.40
N THR A 83 -3.14 6.68 -18.60
CA THR A 83 -2.92 5.54 -19.50
C THR A 83 -1.44 5.29 -19.80
N GLY A 84 -0.63 6.36 -19.86
CA GLY A 84 0.81 6.28 -20.10
C GLY A 84 1.63 5.60 -18.98
N VAL A 85 1.08 5.47 -17.77
CA VAL A 85 1.76 4.83 -16.62
C VAL A 85 1.16 3.47 -16.25
N LEU A 86 0.15 3.01 -17.01
CA LEU A 86 -0.44 1.70 -16.81
C LEU A 86 0.44 0.58 -17.39
N PRO A 87 0.30 -0.67 -16.92
CA PRO A 87 0.99 -1.81 -17.50
C PRO A 87 0.67 -1.97 -18.99
N LYS A 88 1.70 -1.86 -19.84
CA LYS A 88 1.56 -1.97 -21.29
C LYS A 88 0.95 -3.31 -21.70
N ASP A 89 1.38 -4.40 -21.07
CA ASP A 89 0.86 -5.75 -21.36
C ASP A 89 -0.64 -5.87 -21.06
N CYS A 90 -1.12 -5.16 -20.02
CA CYS A 90 -2.55 -5.13 -19.68
C CYS A 90 -3.35 -4.38 -20.76
N LEU A 91 -2.85 -3.24 -21.25
CA LEU A 91 -3.48 -2.47 -22.32
C LEU A 91 -3.45 -3.22 -23.66
N LEU A 92 -2.33 -3.88 -23.99
CA LEU A 92 -2.17 -4.69 -25.22
C LEU A 92 -3.10 -5.91 -25.23
N ALA A 93 -3.48 -6.41 -24.06
CA ALA A 93 -4.51 -7.44 -23.92
C ALA A 93 -5.95 -6.90 -24.13
N ASN A 94 -6.11 -5.64 -24.58
CA ASN A 94 -7.39 -4.97 -24.79
C ASN A 94 -8.29 -4.91 -23.54
N LYS A 95 -7.68 -4.89 -22.35
CA LYS A 95 -8.43 -4.71 -21.09
C LYS A 95 -8.84 -3.24 -20.91
N ASP A 96 -9.89 -3.04 -20.12
CA ASP A 96 -10.32 -1.71 -19.69
C ASP A 96 -9.18 -1.00 -18.92
N PRO A 97 -8.78 0.23 -19.28
CA PRO A 97 -7.74 0.98 -18.56
C PRO A 97 -7.99 1.11 -17.05
N THR A 98 -9.25 1.18 -16.63
CA THR A 98 -9.67 1.17 -15.22
C THR A 98 -9.30 -0.14 -14.52
N GLU A 99 -9.39 -1.27 -15.23
CA GLU A 99 -8.95 -2.56 -14.71
C GLU A 99 -7.42 -2.59 -14.56
N CYS A 100 -6.69 -2.09 -15.55
CA CYS A 100 -5.23 -2.01 -15.52
C CYS A 100 -4.66 -1.08 -14.44
N PHE A 101 -5.48 -0.18 -13.90
CA PHE A 101 -5.11 0.69 -12.78
C PHE A 101 -5.24 0.01 -11.41
N PHE A 102 -5.84 -1.17 -11.31
CA PHE A 102 -5.88 -1.91 -10.05
C PHE A 102 -4.51 -2.58 -9.73
N PRO A 103 -4.06 -2.54 -8.47
CA PRO A 103 -2.84 -3.19 -8.01
C PRO A 103 -2.66 -4.64 -8.48
N ALA A 104 -3.73 -5.44 -8.49
CA ALA A 104 -3.69 -6.83 -8.94
C ALA A 104 -3.24 -6.99 -10.41
N GLU A 105 -3.49 -6.00 -11.28
CA GLU A 105 -2.95 -5.98 -12.64
C GLU A 105 -1.55 -5.34 -12.69
N ILE A 106 -1.30 -4.27 -11.90
CA ILE A 106 -0.02 -3.57 -11.86
C ILE A 106 1.13 -4.50 -11.47
N ILE A 107 0.93 -5.31 -10.43
CA ILE A 107 1.99 -6.18 -9.88
C ILE A 107 2.47 -7.27 -10.87
N LYS A 108 1.68 -7.59 -11.91
CA LYS A 108 2.06 -8.56 -12.94
C LYS A 108 3.22 -8.08 -13.81
N SER A 109 3.37 -6.75 -13.93
CA SER A 109 4.41 -6.12 -14.74
C SER A 109 5.55 -5.52 -13.90
N ILE A 110 5.57 -5.76 -12.58
CA ILE A 110 6.68 -5.34 -11.73
C ILE A 110 7.95 -6.13 -12.08
N ARG A 111 9.04 -5.41 -12.28
CA ARG A 111 10.40 -5.94 -12.55
C ARG A 111 11.42 -5.47 -11.52
N THR A 112 11.09 -4.44 -10.76
CA THR A 112 11.92 -3.90 -9.68
C THR A 112 11.51 -4.54 -8.37
N ALA A 113 12.47 -4.88 -7.52
CA ALA A 113 12.22 -5.47 -6.20
C ALA A 113 11.23 -4.61 -5.40
N THR A 114 10.06 -5.19 -5.12
CA THR A 114 8.92 -4.51 -4.49
C THR A 114 8.42 -5.32 -3.30
N PHE A 115 8.20 -4.65 -2.17
CA PHE A 115 7.62 -5.25 -0.96
C PHE A 115 6.27 -4.64 -0.68
N ILE A 116 5.21 -5.40 -0.89
CA ILE A 116 3.84 -4.94 -0.67
C ILE A 116 3.51 -5.08 0.81
N LEU A 117 3.32 -3.95 1.47
CA LEU A 117 2.86 -3.90 2.84
C LEU A 117 1.40 -3.50 2.86
N ASN A 118 0.53 -4.35 3.39
CA ASN A 118 -0.90 -4.03 3.47
C ASN A 118 -1.57 -4.80 4.59
N SER A 119 -2.57 -4.23 5.24
CA SER A 119 -3.49 -5.04 6.04
C SER A 119 -4.49 -5.76 5.14
N ALA A 120 -4.83 -7.02 5.47
CA ALA A 120 -5.94 -7.76 4.88
C ALA A 120 -7.32 -7.18 5.19
N TYR A 121 -7.43 -6.43 6.29
CA TYR A 121 -8.63 -5.75 6.77
C TYR A 121 -8.39 -4.24 6.81
N ASP A 122 -7.84 -3.70 5.71
CA ASP A 122 -7.49 -2.30 5.59
C ASP A 122 -8.69 -1.40 5.94
N SER A 123 -8.53 -0.61 7.00
CA SER A 123 -9.63 0.15 7.59
C SER A 123 -10.22 1.19 6.63
N TRP A 124 -9.40 1.74 5.73
CA TRP A 124 -9.87 2.66 4.70
C TRP A 124 -10.71 1.92 3.66
N GLN A 125 -10.27 0.74 3.21
CA GLN A 125 -11.05 -0.08 2.27
C GLN A 125 -12.36 -0.59 2.88
N VAL A 126 -12.37 -0.97 4.16
CA VAL A 126 -13.61 -1.33 4.84
C VAL A 126 -14.59 -0.16 4.84
N LYS A 127 -14.11 1.04 5.18
CA LYS A 127 -14.94 2.26 5.27
C LYS A 127 -15.39 2.80 3.91
N ASN A 128 -14.58 2.70 2.86
CA ASN A 128 -14.83 3.39 1.58
C ASN A 128 -15.15 2.46 0.41
N VAL A 129 -14.77 1.17 0.50
CA VAL A 129 -14.96 0.19 -0.57
C VAL A 129 -16.00 -0.86 -0.18
N VAL A 130 -15.94 -1.43 1.03
CA VAL A 130 -16.86 -2.52 1.43
C VAL A 130 -18.17 -1.97 1.98
N ALA A 131 -18.10 -1.02 2.90
CA ALA A 131 -19.25 -0.43 3.57
C ALA A 131 -19.21 1.10 3.57
N PRO A 132 -19.23 1.76 2.38
CA PRO A 132 -19.29 3.23 2.29
C PRO A 132 -20.54 3.80 2.96
N ASP A 133 -20.50 5.07 3.34
CA ASP A 133 -21.60 5.75 4.06
C ASP A 133 -22.95 5.63 3.34
N ARG A 134 -22.94 5.64 2.01
CA ARG A 134 -24.15 5.54 1.18
C ARG A 134 -24.83 4.16 1.26
N SER A 135 -24.08 3.09 1.50
CA SER A 135 -24.60 1.72 1.59
C SER A 135 -24.72 1.21 3.03
N SER A 136 -24.08 1.88 3.99
CA SER A 136 -24.02 1.50 5.42
C SER A 136 -24.90 2.35 6.33
N LEU A 137 -26.16 2.57 5.94
CA LEU A 137 -27.08 3.41 6.72
C LEU A 137 -27.45 2.81 8.09
N HIS A 138 -27.34 1.49 8.24
CA HIS A 138 -27.60 0.79 9.50
C HIS A 138 -26.48 0.99 10.52
N GLU A 139 -26.88 1.27 11.77
CA GLU A 139 -25.97 1.50 12.91
C GLU A 139 -24.96 0.35 13.13
N SER A 140 -25.37 -0.90 12.86
CA SER A 140 -24.49 -2.07 12.96
C SER A 140 -23.28 -1.98 12.04
N TRP A 141 -23.45 -1.51 10.80
CA TRP A 141 -22.34 -1.33 9.86
C TRP A 141 -21.50 -0.11 10.20
N ARG A 142 -22.11 0.97 10.70
CA ARG A 142 -21.36 2.17 11.15
C ARG A 142 -20.36 1.83 12.26
N ARG A 143 -20.78 1.04 13.24
CA ARG A 143 -19.89 0.57 14.33
C ARG A 143 -18.81 -0.36 13.81
N CYS A 144 -19.19 -1.38 13.03
CA CYS A 144 -18.26 -2.35 12.45
C CYS A 144 -17.17 -1.70 11.57
N ARG A 145 -17.52 -0.75 10.69
CA ARG A 145 -16.54 -0.06 9.84
C ARG A 145 -15.67 0.97 10.59
N ALA A 146 -16.09 1.37 11.78
CA ALA A 146 -15.30 2.25 12.66
C ALA A 146 -14.34 1.42 13.51
N ASP A 147 -14.78 0.26 13.97
CA ASP A 147 -14.00 -0.68 14.78
C ASP A 147 -14.42 -2.12 14.45
N ILE A 148 -13.49 -2.88 13.87
CA ILE A 148 -13.72 -4.28 13.49
C ILE A 148 -14.17 -5.16 14.65
N ARG A 149 -13.84 -4.79 15.90
CA ARG A 149 -14.28 -5.50 17.12
C ARG A 149 -15.79 -5.42 17.34
N SER A 150 -16.43 -4.41 16.74
CA SER A 150 -17.89 -4.23 16.78
C SER A 150 -18.63 -4.99 15.68
N CYS A 151 -17.91 -5.70 14.79
CA CYS A 151 -18.53 -6.49 13.73
C CYS A 151 -19.10 -7.79 14.28
N ASN A 152 -20.31 -8.15 13.84
CA ASN A 152 -20.86 -9.48 14.05
C ASN A 152 -20.27 -10.49 13.04
N SER A 153 -20.53 -11.78 13.25
CA SER A 153 -19.97 -12.86 12.42
C SER A 153 -20.30 -12.73 10.93
N SER A 154 -21.52 -12.28 10.57
CA SER A 154 -21.90 -12.06 9.17
C SER A 154 -21.13 -10.90 8.54
N GLN A 155 -20.90 -9.82 9.30
CA GLN A 155 -20.08 -8.70 8.84
C GLN A 155 -18.61 -9.12 8.66
N ILE A 156 -18.05 -9.89 9.60
CA ILE A 156 -16.70 -10.46 9.46
C ILE A 156 -16.60 -11.36 8.23
N GLN A 157 -17.61 -12.16 7.91
CA GLN A 157 -17.63 -12.98 6.70
C GLN A 157 -17.57 -12.13 5.42
N VAL A 158 -18.23 -10.97 5.39
CA VAL A 158 -18.10 -10.00 4.29
C VAL A 158 -16.67 -9.46 4.22
N LEU A 159 -16.06 -9.11 5.37
CA LEU A 159 -14.67 -8.64 5.41
C LEU A 159 -13.66 -9.73 5.01
N ASN A 160 -13.95 -11.01 5.25
CA ASN A 160 -13.14 -12.12 4.74
C ASN A 160 -13.18 -12.18 3.20
N GLY A 161 -14.25 -11.70 2.57
CA GLY A 161 -14.30 -11.47 1.12
C GLY A 161 -13.30 -10.44 0.64
N LEU A 162 -13.11 -9.33 1.38
CA LEU A 162 -12.07 -8.32 1.10
C LEU A 162 -10.67 -8.96 1.18
N ARG A 163 -10.38 -9.64 2.29
CA ARG A 163 -9.12 -10.37 2.47
C ARG A 163 -8.87 -11.36 1.34
N LYS A 164 -9.87 -12.18 1.00
CA LYS A 164 -9.76 -13.18 -0.06
C LYS A 164 -9.39 -12.54 -1.40
N ALA A 165 -10.06 -11.45 -1.78
CA ALA A 165 -9.75 -10.75 -3.03
C ALA A 165 -8.30 -10.22 -3.07
N MET A 166 -7.78 -9.73 -1.95
CA MET A 166 -6.39 -9.28 -1.83
C MET A 166 -5.41 -10.45 -1.97
N VAL A 167 -5.65 -11.53 -1.23
CA VAL A 167 -4.80 -12.74 -1.26
C VAL A 167 -4.79 -13.38 -2.64
N ASP A 168 -5.94 -13.47 -3.31
CA ASP A 168 -6.04 -14.00 -4.67
C ASP A 168 -5.25 -13.13 -5.66
N GLY A 169 -5.34 -11.80 -5.53
CA GLY A 169 -4.57 -10.85 -6.34
C GLY A 169 -3.06 -11.01 -6.17
N LEU A 170 -2.57 -11.17 -4.94
CA LEU A 170 -1.15 -11.39 -4.66
C LEU A 170 -0.65 -12.75 -5.15
N LYS A 171 -1.44 -13.82 -4.92
CA LYS A 171 -1.08 -15.17 -5.36
C LYS A 171 -1.06 -15.32 -6.88
N ALA A 172 -1.79 -14.48 -7.62
CA ALA A 172 -1.75 -14.45 -9.08
C ALA A 172 -0.36 -14.07 -9.66
N VAL A 173 0.53 -13.50 -8.84
CA VAL A 173 1.95 -13.25 -9.20
C VAL A 173 2.92 -14.09 -8.37
N GLY A 174 2.50 -15.27 -7.93
CA GLY A 174 3.30 -16.22 -7.16
C GLY A 174 4.62 -16.62 -7.83
N ASP A 175 4.77 -16.47 -9.14
CA ASP A 175 6.02 -16.80 -9.82
C ASP A 175 6.93 -15.56 -9.99
N ASN A 176 6.47 -14.36 -9.62
CA ASN A 176 7.28 -13.15 -9.68
C ASN A 176 8.12 -13.01 -8.40
N GLU A 177 9.40 -13.36 -8.51
CA GLU A 177 10.38 -13.26 -7.41
C GLU A 177 10.70 -11.81 -7.01
N ASN A 178 10.38 -10.82 -7.86
CA ASN A 178 10.54 -9.41 -7.50
C ASN A 178 9.45 -8.91 -6.54
N CYS A 179 8.37 -9.68 -6.35
CA CYS A 179 7.26 -9.30 -5.49
C CYS A 179 7.32 -10.07 -4.17
N SER A 180 7.63 -9.32 -3.11
CA SER A 180 7.46 -9.74 -1.72
C SER A 180 6.22 -9.09 -1.13
N TRP A 181 5.65 -9.67 -0.08
CA TRP A 181 4.55 -9.08 0.67
C TRP A 181 4.52 -9.51 2.13
N PHE A 182 3.96 -8.62 2.94
CA PHE A 182 3.60 -8.88 4.33
C PHE A 182 2.18 -8.38 4.54
N ILE A 183 1.25 -9.32 4.71
CA ILE A 183 -0.17 -9.05 4.81
C ILE A 183 -0.69 -9.49 6.18
N ASP A 184 -0.75 -8.58 7.15
CA ASP A 184 -1.30 -8.89 8.47
C ASP A 184 -2.84 -8.80 8.50
N SER A 185 -3.43 -9.20 9.62
CA SER A 185 -4.89 -9.20 9.83
C SER A 185 -5.38 -8.07 10.73
N CYS A 186 -4.59 -7.00 10.90
CA CYS A 186 -4.93 -5.87 11.76
C CYS A 186 -5.89 -4.91 11.09
N PHE A 187 -6.75 -4.23 11.84
CA PHE A 187 -7.62 -3.20 11.29
C PHE A 187 -6.90 -1.85 11.28
N SER A 188 -6.10 -1.63 10.23
CA SER A 188 -5.13 -0.53 10.12
C SER A 188 -5.13 0.07 8.72
N HIS A 189 -4.50 1.24 8.56
CA HIS A 189 -4.17 1.87 7.29
C HIS A 189 -2.89 2.69 7.49
N CYS A 190 -1.94 2.64 6.56
CA CYS A 190 -0.58 3.20 6.71
C CYS A 190 0.22 2.60 7.88
N GLN A 191 0.88 1.47 7.66
CA GLN A 191 1.62 0.75 8.71
C GLN A 191 3.08 1.16 8.83
N ALA A 192 3.63 1.86 7.84
CA ALA A 192 5.03 2.27 7.76
C ALA A 192 5.31 3.76 8.03
N TRP A 193 4.28 4.57 8.32
CA TRP A 193 4.43 6.02 8.52
C TRP A 193 5.17 6.40 9.83
N PHE A 194 5.82 7.57 9.91
CA PHE A 194 6.65 8.00 11.06
C PHE A 194 5.93 8.91 12.07
N ASP A 195 6.45 8.88 13.30
CA ASP A 195 5.94 9.39 14.57
C ASP A 195 4.64 8.76 15.08
N ASN A 196 4.74 8.09 16.23
CA ASN A 196 3.68 7.35 16.93
C ASN A 196 3.06 6.14 16.19
N SER A 197 3.65 5.72 15.07
CA SER A 197 3.29 4.48 14.38
C SER A 197 3.87 3.23 15.05
N PRO A 198 3.20 2.07 14.93
CA PRO A 198 3.76 0.77 15.30
C PRO A 198 5.13 0.48 14.69
N TRP A 199 5.45 1.09 13.54
CA TRP A 199 6.74 0.96 12.87
C TRP A 199 7.95 1.31 13.76
N ASN A 200 7.84 2.34 14.60
CA ASN A 200 8.97 2.78 15.45
C ASN A 200 8.86 2.26 16.90
N SER A 201 7.81 1.52 17.21
CA SER A 201 7.50 1.05 18.56
C SER A 201 7.62 -0.48 18.59
N SER A 202 8.84 -1.03 18.70
CA SER A 202 9.01 -2.46 19.02
C SER A 202 8.81 -2.61 20.53
N PRO A 203 7.56 -2.90 20.99
CA PRO A 203 6.91 -4.20 20.80
C PRO A 203 5.49 -4.18 20.18
N VAL A 204 5.06 -3.05 19.63
CA VAL A 204 3.71 -2.73 19.14
C VAL A 204 3.49 -3.05 17.65
N ALA A 205 4.55 -3.27 16.87
CA ALA A 205 4.43 -3.64 15.46
C ALA A 205 3.69 -4.98 15.26
N PRO A 206 2.74 -5.08 14.31
CA PRO A 206 2.12 -6.35 13.95
C PRO A 206 3.15 -7.42 13.64
N ARG A 207 2.91 -8.63 14.15
CA ARG A 207 3.73 -9.82 13.94
C ARG A 207 2.97 -10.86 13.13
N LEU A 208 3.70 -11.55 12.25
CA LEU A 208 3.28 -12.79 11.61
C LEU A 208 4.32 -13.85 11.96
N GLY A 209 3.88 -14.91 12.65
CA GLY A 209 4.78 -15.87 13.25
C GLY A 209 5.73 -15.20 14.25
N ASN A 210 7.03 -15.39 14.08
CA ASN A 210 8.06 -14.81 14.95
C ASN A 210 8.62 -13.46 14.45
N LYS A 211 8.20 -12.97 13.28
CA LYS A 211 8.70 -11.72 12.70
C LYS A 211 7.70 -10.58 12.84
N THR A 212 8.18 -9.45 13.32
CA THR A 212 7.47 -8.16 13.17
C THR A 212 7.51 -7.72 11.71
N LEU A 213 6.54 -6.90 11.36
CA LEU A 213 6.50 -6.15 10.10
C LEU A 213 7.82 -5.40 9.83
N VAL A 214 8.42 -4.78 10.85
CA VAL A 214 9.67 -4.01 10.74
C VAL A 214 10.86 -4.93 10.45
N GLU A 215 10.94 -6.07 11.15
CA GLU A 215 11.96 -7.10 10.88
C GLU A 215 11.81 -7.66 9.47
N ALA A 216 10.58 -7.95 9.03
CA ALA A 216 10.32 -8.49 7.69
C ALA A 216 10.75 -7.52 6.58
N VAL A 217 10.36 -6.23 6.67
CA VAL A 217 10.78 -5.22 5.69
C VAL A 217 12.29 -4.99 5.76
N GLY A 218 12.86 -4.91 6.95
CA GLY A 218 14.30 -4.70 7.12
C GLY A 218 15.14 -5.85 6.57
N ASP A 219 14.74 -7.09 6.82
CA ASP A 219 15.43 -8.26 6.30
C ASP A 219 15.37 -8.33 4.78
N TRP A 220 14.22 -8.02 4.19
CA TRP A 220 14.08 -7.92 2.74
C TRP A 220 14.90 -6.75 2.15
N TYR A 221 14.87 -5.59 2.81
CA TYR A 221 15.56 -4.40 2.33
C TYR A 221 17.08 -4.60 2.33
N PHE A 222 17.64 -5.13 3.41
CA PHE A 222 19.08 -5.38 3.54
C PHE A 222 19.55 -6.73 3.00
N GLY A 223 18.66 -7.55 2.45
CA GLY A 223 19.01 -8.88 1.93
C GLY A 223 19.48 -9.86 3.02
N ARG A 224 18.99 -9.69 4.26
CA ARG A 224 19.28 -10.57 5.41
C ARG A 224 18.36 -11.78 5.46
N SER A 225 17.29 -11.80 4.65
CA SER A 225 16.37 -12.93 4.60
C SER A 225 17.01 -14.16 3.92
N PRO A 226 16.87 -15.37 4.48
CA PRO A 226 17.34 -16.62 3.85
C PRO A 226 16.73 -16.87 2.47
N SER A 227 15.48 -16.42 2.28
CA SER A 227 14.80 -16.35 0.98
C SER A 227 14.88 -14.92 0.45
N GLN A 228 15.22 -14.75 -0.82
CA GLN A 228 15.18 -13.43 -1.49
C GLN A 228 13.75 -12.87 -1.56
N VAL A 229 12.74 -13.73 -1.41
CA VAL A 229 11.31 -13.39 -1.48
C VAL A 229 10.63 -13.65 -0.14
N VAL A 230 9.98 -12.63 0.42
CA VAL A 230 9.19 -12.72 1.66
C VAL A 230 7.71 -12.72 1.29
N ARG A 231 6.94 -13.71 1.73
CA ARG A 231 5.52 -13.87 1.35
C ARG A 231 4.69 -14.30 2.54
N GLU A 232 4.46 -13.37 3.45
CA GLU A 232 3.76 -13.62 4.70
C GLU A 232 2.30 -13.16 4.58
N ILE A 233 1.36 -14.05 4.94
CA ILE A 233 -0.08 -13.74 4.96
C ILE A 233 -0.65 -14.23 6.29
N GLY A 234 -1.21 -13.31 7.06
CA GLY A 234 -1.88 -13.57 8.31
C GLY A 234 -3.16 -14.37 8.16
N CYS A 235 -3.56 -14.99 9.26
CA CYS A 235 -4.84 -15.69 9.40
C CYS A 235 -6.03 -14.73 9.35
N GLU A 236 -7.25 -15.27 9.28
CA GLU A 236 -8.47 -14.46 9.29
C GLU A 236 -8.69 -13.81 10.68
N TYR A 237 -9.20 -12.59 10.70
CA TYR A 237 -9.53 -11.87 11.94
C TYR A 237 -10.50 -12.70 12.81
N PRO A 238 -10.37 -12.72 14.15
CA PRO A 238 -9.49 -11.92 15.03
C PRO A 238 -8.21 -12.64 15.47
N CYS A 239 -7.54 -13.38 14.59
CA CYS A 239 -6.49 -14.30 15.05
C CYS A 239 -5.17 -13.66 15.53
N ASN A 240 -4.86 -12.41 15.16
CA ASN A 240 -3.55 -11.82 15.43
C ASN A 240 -3.59 -10.97 16.71
N PRO A 241 -3.01 -11.44 17.83
CA PRO A 241 -3.05 -10.73 19.11
C PRO A 241 -2.12 -9.51 19.16
N THR A 242 -1.25 -9.34 18.16
CA THR A 242 -0.26 -8.24 18.11
C THR A 242 -0.78 -7.01 17.39
N CYS A 243 -2.02 -7.04 16.91
CA CYS A 243 -2.67 -5.88 16.33
C CYS A 243 -2.95 -4.84 17.40
N ASN A 244 -2.16 -3.78 17.43
CA ASN A 244 -2.40 -2.66 18.34
C ASN A 244 -3.65 -1.88 17.92
N SER A 245 -4.63 -1.81 18.82
CA SER A 245 -5.93 -1.16 18.59
C SER A 245 -5.92 0.38 18.52
N HIS A 246 -4.75 1.00 18.28
CA HIS A 246 -4.67 2.45 18.15
C HIS A 246 -5.02 2.86 16.72
N GLN A 247 -6.26 3.32 16.55
CA GLN A 247 -6.67 4.13 15.39
C GLN A 247 -5.70 5.32 15.29
N LEU A 248 -4.91 5.40 14.22
CA LEU A 248 -4.16 6.61 13.92
C LEU A 248 -5.18 7.76 13.69
N PRO A 249 -4.99 8.94 14.29
CA PRO A 249 -5.89 10.07 14.08
C PRO A 249 -5.93 10.44 12.59
N SER A 250 -7.12 10.76 12.10
CA SER A 250 -7.42 11.13 10.71
C SER A 250 -6.86 12.51 10.29
N GLN A 251 -5.79 12.99 10.92
CA GLN A 251 -5.20 14.29 10.63
C GLN A 251 -3.74 14.09 10.19
N PHE A 252 -3.57 14.05 8.87
CA PHE A 252 -2.27 14.11 8.23
C PHE A 252 -1.71 15.52 8.38
N THR A 253 -0.61 15.68 9.12
CA THR A 253 0.23 16.89 9.08
C THR A 253 1.39 16.66 8.13
N THR A 254 1.65 17.66 7.30
CA THR A 254 2.53 17.61 6.14
C THR A 254 3.92 18.12 6.50
N GLU A 255 4.94 17.27 6.51
CA GLU A 255 6.34 17.70 6.36
C GLU A 255 6.98 17.01 5.16
N LEU A 256 7.68 17.78 4.32
CA LEU A 256 8.59 17.29 3.28
C LEU A 256 9.91 16.93 3.97
N TYR A 257 10.18 15.65 4.19
CA TYR A 257 11.51 15.22 4.65
C TYR A 257 12.44 15.02 3.45
N TYR A 258 13.34 15.97 3.25
CA TYR A 258 14.60 15.77 2.54
C TYR A 258 15.71 15.62 3.58
N GLY A 259 16.06 14.38 3.95
CA GLY A 259 17.16 14.14 4.88
C GLY A 259 17.38 12.66 5.17
N LYS A 260 18.62 12.30 5.53
CA LYS A 260 18.91 11.06 6.26
C LYS A 260 17.88 10.94 7.39
N ALA A 261 17.20 9.80 7.51
CA ALA A 261 16.24 9.58 8.58
C ALA A 261 16.94 9.64 9.94
N LYS A 262 17.05 10.84 10.53
CA LYS A 262 17.85 11.10 11.74
C LYS A 262 17.41 10.30 12.98
N HIS A 263 16.28 9.58 12.90
CA HIS A 263 15.71 8.85 14.03
C HIS A 263 15.34 7.41 13.71
N ASN A 264 15.72 6.87 12.53
CA ASN A 264 15.37 5.50 12.19
C ASN A 264 16.53 4.75 11.55
N LYS A 265 17.13 3.83 12.32
CA LYS A 265 18.30 3.01 11.94
C LYS A 265 18.09 2.22 10.63
N LEU A 266 16.85 2.02 10.20
CA LEU A 266 16.55 1.32 8.94
C LEU A 266 16.80 2.16 7.69
N TYR A 267 16.78 3.50 7.79
CA TYR A 267 16.86 4.42 6.64
C TYR A 267 18.13 5.28 6.66
N ASP A 268 19.03 5.04 7.61
CA ASP A 268 20.35 5.65 7.61
C ASP A 268 21.06 5.29 6.29
N HIS A 269 21.50 6.31 5.54
CA HIS A 269 22.16 6.20 4.23
C HIS A 269 21.28 5.86 3.02
N ILE A 270 19.95 5.85 3.17
CA ILE A 270 19.01 5.51 2.10
C ILE A 270 18.28 6.77 1.62
N LEU A 271 18.23 6.98 0.31
CA LEU A 271 17.35 7.98 -0.27
C LEU A 271 15.92 7.45 -0.29
N VAL A 272 15.03 8.10 0.47
CA VAL A 272 13.60 7.80 0.49
C VAL A 272 12.86 8.87 -0.29
N LEU A 273 12.15 8.47 -1.35
CA LEU A 273 11.23 9.34 -2.08
C LEU A 273 9.79 8.90 -1.80
N GLU A 274 8.97 9.89 -1.44
CA GLU A 274 7.60 9.67 -0.99
C GLU A 274 6.58 10.39 -1.87
N TRP A 275 5.53 9.68 -2.27
CA TRP A 275 4.35 10.27 -2.93
C TRP A 275 3.34 10.74 -1.88
N LYS A 276 3.12 12.06 -1.78
CA LYS A 276 1.98 12.65 -1.07
C LYS A 276 0.95 13.15 -2.08
N ILE A 277 -0.25 12.56 -2.07
CA ILE A 277 -1.37 13.06 -2.86
C ILE A 277 -2.22 13.96 -1.97
N ASN A 278 -2.31 15.25 -2.32
CA ASN A 278 -3.26 16.17 -1.69
C ASN A 278 -4.68 15.86 -2.18
N GLY A 279 -5.60 15.62 -1.24
CA GLY A 279 -7.03 15.62 -1.50
C GLY A 279 -7.63 14.28 -1.97
N MET A 280 -7.94 13.40 -1.02
CA MET A 280 -9.10 12.49 -1.12
C MET A 280 -9.90 12.47 0.17
N ASP A 281 -10.01 13.63 0.84
CA ASP A 281 -10.99 13.82 1.90
C ASP A 281 -12.10 14.75 1.39
N ASN A 282 -13.21 14.11 1.02
CA ASN A 282 -14.55 14.67 0.83
C ASN A 282 -14.81 15.42 -0.51
N PRO A 283 -15.51 14.80 -1.50
CA PRO A 283 -16.09 15.55 -2.60
C PRO A 283 -17.31 16.32 -2.07
N ARG A 284 -17.10 17.56 -1.62
CA ARG A 284 -18.21 18.52 -1.57
C ARG A 284 -18.49 18.98 -2.99
N ILE A 285 -19.65 18.56 -3.48
CA ILE A 285 -20.26 19.07 -4.70
C ILE A 285 -20.68 20.51 -4.43
N HIS A 286 -20.14 21.45 -5.18
CA HIS A 286 -20.83 22.68 -5.55
C HIS A 286 -21.14 22.61 -7.05
#